data_AF-A0A3L7TU45-F1
#
_entry.id   AF-A0A3L7TU45-F1
#
_cell.length_a   1.000
_cell.length_b   1.000
_cell.length_c   1.000
_cell.angle_alpha   90.00
_cell.angle_beta   90.00
_cell.angle_gamma   90.00
#
_symmetry.space_group_name_H-M   'P 1'
#
loop_
_entity.id
_entity.type
_entity.pdbx_description
1 polymer ?
#
loop_
_entity_poly.entity_id
_entity_poly.type
_entity_poly.pdbx_seq_one_letter_code
_entity_poly.pdbx_strand_id
1 'polypeptide(L)'
;MLTRTISLLALAAAALIGARATAQDSDAISVQVRALFTDNCIDCHGSDLEKPKAGFKGVELVGELLKNPKYVKRFDPANSLLYQYLSGAQTPQMPKGDDPLSAEQLALVRAWIGEKPGSGTTTAATEPSAVKFVARPIIDDEVVLKLIHADLLALPAADRVNYRYITYANLWNERLPDGTTAADQTKFQKETDDLLESTRLGFVKMLNSLSWSPSMVMPQAIDKNRLVYRIDLRNVLCAERRYHWSSKQWDMLCARYPYGRKIGVKQEDEIVQWLGTELPCVRADWFVFATSRPPLYHDLLGLPGSDGKPGADYALEQLLGIDVRKNILEGMHIARAGIRDKQSGVSQHNRLIERHELAGGAYYWKSYDFGDSVGTGNLVLHPLGPANLEGLPDNQREFAFEHAGGEIIFSLPNGLQGYLLVTSDGTRIDDGPSKIVFDRENSADVENQITNGVSCIACHSGGINLKLDQIRDGALKIVPRGLRDDLEALFPANDAMDRMQQADKARFMAATAKLGIVDGCDQTQCEVVRKVSLRFAEKVTFERAAAELSVGLADFREAFGGKLKGLRAQLEEGAVSRAEFINRFRQLVGDNPDFGEMSDCGTALGFAKPEAPASKTTTTAAPRP
;
A
#
# COMPACT_ATOMS: atom_id res chain seq x y z
N MET A 1 -3.21 -20.81 58.56
CA MET A 1 -3.14 -21.88 57.56
C MET A 1 -4.46 -21.92 56.78
N LEU A 2 -4.34 -21.93 55.46
CA LEU A 2 -5.31 -22.28 54.41
C LEU A 2 -6.74 -21.70 54.48
N THR A 3 -7.08 -20.81 53.55
CA THR A 3 -7.93 -21.12 52.37
C THR A 3 -8.30 -19.85 51.61
N ARG A 4 -7.84 -19.71 50.35
CA ARG A 4 -8.54 -19.10 49.18
C ARG A 4 -7.57 -18.95 48.01
N THR A 5 -7.35 -20.05 47.30
CA THR A 5 -6.67 -20.11 45.99
C THR A 5 -7.44 -21.04 45.08
N ILE A 6 -8.62 -20.61 44.64
CA ILE A 6 -9.34 -21.21 43.50
C ILE A 6 -10.11 -20.06 42.84
N SER A 7 -9.59 -19.51 41.74
CA SER A 7 -10.38 -18.77 40.72
C SER A 7 -9.55 -18.25 39.53
N LEU A 8 -8.22 -18.27 39.57
CA LEU A 8 -7.37 -17.77 38.46
C LEU A 8 -6.96 -18.84 37.43
N LEU A 9 -7.12 -20.14 37.72
CA LEU A 9 -6.83 -21.21 36.75
C LEU A 9 -7.99 -21.49 35.76
N ALA A 10 -9.22 -21.05 36.05
CA ALA A 10 -10.38 -21.35 35.21
C ALA A 10 -10.47 -20.47 33.95
N LEU A 11 -9.98 -19.22 34.00
CA LEU A 11 -10.05 -18.27 32.86
C LEU A 11 -8.97 -18.51 31.81
N ALA A 12 -7.75 -18.92 32.22
CA ALA A 12 -6.67 -19.28 31.29
C ALA A 12 -6.94 -20.63 30.59
N ALA A 13 -7.62 -21.56 31.26
CA ALA A 13 -8.08 -22.79 30.65
C ALA A 13 -9.15 -22.53 29.57
N ALA A 14 -10.11 -21.62 29.79
CA ALA A 14 -11.17 -21.32 28.82
C ALA A 14 -10.66 -20.70 27.50
N ALA A 15 -9.61 -19.86 27.55
CA ALA A 15 -9.00 -19.27 26.35
C ALA A 15 -8.12 -20.26 25.56
N LEU A 16 -7.41 -21.17 26.24
CA LEU A 16 -6.70 -22.27 25.57
C LEU A 16 -7.64 -23.36 25.05
N ILE A 17 -8.78 -23.59 25.71
CA ILE A 17 -9.83 -24.52 25.27
C ILE A 17 -10.57 -23.96 24.05
N GLY A 18 -10.85 -22.65 23.99
CA GLY A 18 -11.49 -22.01 22.84
C GLY A 18 -10.64 -22.02 21.58
N ALA A 19 -9.34 -21.72 21.68
CA ALA A 19 -8.41 -21.78 20.55
C ALA A 19 -8.09 -23.22 20.09
N ARG A 20 -8.03 -24.19 21.02
CA ARG A 20 -7.92 -25.61 20.68
C ARG A 20 -9.21 -26.15 20.04
N ALA A 21 -10.38 -25.75 20.53
CA ALA A 21 -11.66 -26.17 19.97
C ALA A 21 -11.83 -25.69 18.52
N THR A 22 -11.51 -24.43 18.21
CA THR A 22 -11.61 -23.90 16.83
C THR A 22 -10.61 -24.54 15.85
N ALA A 23 -9.40 -24.89 16.32
CA ALA A 23 -8.42 -25.61 15.51
C ALA A 23 -8.81 -27.08 15.30
N GLN A 24 -9.31 -27.72 16.35
CA GLN A 24 -9.78 -29.11 16.34
C GLN A 24 -11.05 -29.28 15.48
N ASP A 25 -11.93 -28.27 15.43
CA ASP A 25 -13.12 -28.25 14.57
C ASP A 25 -12.77 -28.05 13.09
N SER A 26 -11.78 -27.19 12.77
CA SER A 26 -11.29 -27.02 11.38
C SER A 26 -10.61 -28.27 10.83
N ASP A 27 -9.87 -28.99 11.68
CA ASP A 27 -9.24 -30.26 11.31
C ASP A 27 -10.29 -31.36 11.12
N ALA A 28 -11.32 -31.43 11.97
CA ALA A 28 -12.43 -32.39 11.85
C ALA A 28 -13.28 -32.17 10.59
N ILE A 29 -13.58 -30.92 10.22
CA ILE A 29 -14.30 -30.58 8.99
C ILE A 29 -13.46 -30.96 7.75
N SER A 30 -12.16 -30.71 7.77
CA SER A 30 -11.27 -31.08 6.67
C SER A 30 -11.20 -32.59 6.45
N VAL A 31 -11.26 -33.39 7.52
CA VAL A 31 -11.33 -34.87 7.43
C VAL A 31 -12.64 -35.31 6.76
N GLN A 32 -13.77 -34.70 7.12
CA GLN A 32 -15.07 -35.04 6.53
C GLN A 32 -15.16 -34.64 5.05
N VAL A 33 -14.64 -33.47 4.67
CA VAL A 33 -14.58 -33.06 3.25
C VAL A 33 -13.65 -33.96 2.45
N ARG A 34 -12.52 -34.38 3.03
CA ARG A 34 -11.64 -35.35 2.37
C ARG A 34 -12.36 -36.66 2.10
N ALA A 35 -13.13 -37.19 3.06
CA ALA A 35 -13.92 -38.41 2.87
C ALA A 35 -14.96 -38.22 1.75
N LEU A 36 -15.71 -37.11 1.78
CA LEU A 36 -16.68 -36.76 0.74
C LEU A 36 -16.05 -36.73 -0.67
N PHE A 37 -14.90 -36.07 -0.83
CA PHE A 37 -14.20 -35.99 -2.12
C PHE A 37 -13.56 -37.32 -2.54
N THR A 38 -13.15 -38.15 -1.57
CA THR A 38 -12.66 -39.50 -1.85
C THR A 38 -13.78 -40.35 -2.42
N ASP A 39 -14.98 -40.30 -1.82
CA ASP A 39 -16.10 -41.15 -2.20
C ASP A 39 -16.76 -40.73 -3.52
N ASN A 40 -16.71 -39.44 -3.88
CA ASN A 40 -17.52 -38.89 -4.99
C ASN A 40 -16.71 -38.24 -6.12
N CYS A 41 -15.39 -38.05 -5.96
CA CYS A 41 -14.61 -37.23 -6.90
C CYS A 41 -13.26 -37.83 -7.33
N ILE A 42 -12.69 -38.75 -6.55
CA ILE A 42 -11.30 -39.20 -6.74
C ILE A 42 -11.09 -39.97 -8.04
N ASP A 43 -12.10 -40.71 -8.53
CA ASP A 43 -12.00 -41.52 -9.75
C ASP A 43 -11.68 -40.68 -11.00
N CYS A 44 -12.04 -39.40 -11.00
CA CYS A 44 -11.77 -38.47 -12.09
C CYS A 44 -10.73 -37.38 -11.74
N HIS A 45 -10.52 -37.10 -10.44
CA HIS A 45 -9.73 -35.97 -9.96
C HIS A 45 -8.65 -36.32 -8.92
N GLY A 46 -8.33 -37.60 -8.71
CA GLY A 46 -7.33 -38.05 -7.72
C GLY A 46 -5.89 -37.65 -8.02
N SER A 47 -5.06 -37.50 -6.98
CA SER A 47 -3.61 -37.21 -7.10
C SER A 47 -2.81 -38.25 -7.87
N ASP A 48 -3.31 -39.47 -7.96
CA ASP A 48 -2.57 -40.58 -8.56
C ASP A 48 -2.97 -40.81 -10.02
N LEU A 49 -3.94 -40.06 -10.52
CA LEU A 49 -4.35 -40.14 -11.93
C LEU A 49 -3.27 -39.52 -12.83
N GLU A 50 -2.82 -40.28 -13.82
CA GLU A 50 -1.95 -39.77 -14.89
C GLU A 50 -2.66 -38.74 -15.77
N LYS A 51 -3.99 -38.88 -15.95
CA LYS A 51 -4.82 -38.04 -16.82
C LYS A 51 -6.12 -37.60 -16.11
N PRO A 52 -6.05 -36.62 -15.19
CA PRO A 52 -7.23 -36.10 -14.49
C PRO A 52 -8.18 -35.38 -15.45
N LYS A 53 -9.49 -35.43 -15.17
CA LYS A 53 -10.50 -34.74 -15.99
C LYS A 53 -10.39 -33.22 -15.83
N ALA A 54 -10.55 -32.50 -16.94
CA ALA A 54 -10.51 -31.04 -17.01
C ALA A 54 -9.24 -30.39 -16.42
N GLY A 55 -8.13 -31.14 -16.30
CA GLY A 55 -6.89 -30.64 -15.70
C GLY A 55 -7.01 -30.31 -14.20
N PHE A 56 -8.04 -30.82 -13.51
CA PHE A 56 -8.22 -30.65 -12.07
C PHE A 56 -7.80 -31.92 -11.33
N LYS A 57 -6.77 -31.84 -10.48
CA LYS A 57 -6.09 -32.98 -9.86
C LYS A 57 -5.89 -32.76 -8.36
N GLY A 58 -5.93 -33.85 -7.59
CA GLY A 58 -5.69 -33.86 -6.15
C GLY A 58 -6.86 -33.34 -5.33
N VAL A 59 -8.11 -33.72 -5.69
CA VAL A 59 -9.32 -33.22 -5.02
C VAL A 59 -9.35 -33.58 -3.53
N GLU A 60 -8.78 -34.72 -3.15
CA GLU A 60 -8.64 -35.24 -1.78
C GLU A 60 -7.54 -34.54 -0.95
N LEU A 61 -6.66 -33.77 -1.60
CA LEU A 61 -5.62 -32.96 -0.95
C LEU A 61 -6.21 -31.67 -0.38
N VAL A 62 -7.25 -31.79 0.43
CA VAL A 62 -8.09 -30.70 0.95
C VAL A 62 -7.27 -29.55 1.55
N GLY A 63 -6.18 -29.81 2.27
CA GLY A 63 -5.34 -28.74 2.85
C GLY A 63 -4.70 -27.84 1.78
N GLU A 64 -4.30 -28.40 0.65
CA GLU A 64 -3.70 -27.68 -0.47
C GLU A 64 -4.77 -27.11 -1.40
N LEU A 65 -5.85 -27.87 -1.64
CA LEU A 65 -7.00 -27.41 -2.41
C LEU A 65 -7.66 -26.18 -1.80
N LEU A 66 -7.78 -26.15 -0.46
CA LEU A 66 -8.33 -25.02 0.29
C LEU A 66 -7.47 -23.75 0.15
N LYS A 67 -6.17 -23.89 -0.12
CA LYS A 67 -5.23 -22.77 -0.36
C LYS A 67 -5.13 -22.39 -1.83
N ASN A 68 -5.77 -23.14 -2.74
CA ASN A 68 -5.63 -22.95 -4.18
C ASN A 68 -6.70 -21.97 -4.71
N PRO A 69 -6.35 -20.70 -4.98
CA PRO A 69 -7.32 -19.66 -5.35
C PRO A 69 -8.00 -19.89 -6.70
N LYS A 70 -7.44 -20.77 -7.54
CA LYS A 70 -8.05 -21.16 -8.82
C LYS A 70 -9.38 -21.90 -8.61
N TYR A 71 -9.49 -22.67 -7.52
CA TYR A 71 -10.64 -23.54 -7.26
C TYR A 71 -11.42 -23.09 -6.03
N VAL A 72 -10.76 -22.55 -5.00
CA VAL A 72 -11.37 -22.17 -3.73
C VAL A 72 -10.99 -20.74 -3.36
N LYS A 73 -11.99 -19.88 -3.19
CA LYS A 73 -11.86 -18.54 -2.59
C LYS A 73 -12.21 -18.63 -1.12
N ARG A 74 -11.20 -18.51 -0.25
CA ARG A 74 -11.39 -18.64 1.21
C ARG A 74 -12.42 -17.64 1.72
N PHE A 75 -13.29 -18.10 2.61
CA PHE A 75 -14.38 -17.32 3.18
C PHE A 75 -15.42 -16.83 2.16
N ASP A 76 -15.38 -17.31 0.91
CA ASP A 76 -16.35 -16.96 -0.14
C ASP A 76 -16.76 -18.20 -0.96
N PRO A 77 -17.62 -19.06 -0.39
CA PRO A 77 -18.06 -20.29 -1.05
C PRO A 77 -18.82 -19.99 -2.34
N ALA A 78 -19.64 -18.95 -2.37
CA ALA A 78 -20.43 -18.57 -3.53
C ALA A 78 -19.57 -18.23 -4.77
N ASN A 79 -18.35 -17.70 -4.54
CA ASN A 79 -17.41 -17.34 -5.59
C ASN A 79 -16.27 -18.35 -5.79
N SER A 80 -16.29 -19.47 -5.06
CA SER A 80 -15.34 -20.57 -5.24
C SER A 80 -15.73 -21.43 -6.42
N LEU A 81 -14.88 -21.52 -7.44
CA LEU A 81 -15.16 -22.28 -8.67
C LEU A 81 -15.54 -23.73 -8.38
N LEU A 82 -14.87 -24.37 -7.42
CA LEU A 82 -15.19 -25.72 -6.94
C LEU A 82 -16.63 -25.79 -6.43
N TYR A 83 -17.03 -24.87 -5.55
CA TYR A 83 -18.36 -24.86 -4.97
C TYR A 83 -19.45 -24.58 -6.01
N GLN A 84 -19.18 -23.71 -6.98
CA GLN A 84 -20.11 -23.40 -8.07
C GLN A 84 -20.40 -24.62 -8.96
N TYR A 85 -19.40 -25.44 -9.25
CA TYR A 85 -19.59 -26.69 -9.97
C TYR A 85 -20.36 -27.73 -9.14
N LEU A 86 -20.11 -27.82 -7.82
CA LEU A 86 -20.82 -28.74 -6.92
C LEU A 86 -22.29 -28.34 -6.71
N SER A 87 -22.56 -27.04 -6.56
CA SER A 87 -23.91 -26.52 -6.31
C SER A 87 -24.75 -26.38 -7.59
N GLY A 88 -24.20 -26.70 -8.76
CA GLY A 88 -24.86 -26.53 -10.05
C GLY A 88 -24.97 -25.07 -10.55
N ALA A 89 -24.29 -24.12 -9.90
CA ALA A 89 -24.20 -22.74 -10.36
C ALA A 89 -23.32 -22.59 -11.62
N GLN A 90 -22.44 -23.56 -11.87
CA GLN A 90 -21.61 -23.68 -13.07
C GLN A 90 -21.84 -25.03 -13.75
N THR A 91 -21.85 -25.05 -15.09
CA THR A 91 -22.09 -26.27 -15.88
C THR A 91 -20.82 -26.79 -16.58
N PRO A 92 -20.69 -28.12 -16.76
CA PRO A 92 -21.57 -29.18 -16.24
C PRO A 92 -21.47 -29.29 -14.70
N GLN A 93 -22.59 -29.53 -14.02
CA GLN A 93 -22.59 -29.77 -12.58
C GLN A 93 -21.75 -31.02 -12.23
N MET A 94 -21.05 -30.96 -11.09
CA MET A 94 -20.27 -32.06 -10.54
C MET A 94 -20.96 -32.63 -9.29
N PRO A 95 -20.92 -33.96 -9.04
CA PRO A 95 -20.33 -35.00 -9.88
C PRO A 95 -21.05 -35.17 -11.23
N LYS A 96 -20.28 -35.35 -12.32
CA LYS A 96 -20.84 -35.33 -13.68
C LYS A 96 -21.41 -36.70 -14.04
N GLY A 97 -22.73 -36.78 -14.12
CA GLY A 97 -23.43 -38.00 -14.56
C GLY A 97 -23.87 -38.91 -13.40
N ASP A 98 -23.56 -38.53 -12.16
CA ASP A 98 -24.08 -39.12 -10.92
C ASP A 98 -25.04 -38.14 -10.23
N ASP A 99 -25.63 -38.58 -9.11
CA ASP A 99 -26.51 -37.75 -8.30
C ASP A 99 -25.76 -36.52 -7.74
N PRO A 100 -26.38 -35.32 -7.75
CA PRO A 100 -25.84 -34.15 -7.07
C PRO A 100 -25.54 -34.40 -5.59
N LEU A 101 -24.56 -33.68 -5.05
CA LEU A 101 -24.35 -33.66 -3.61
C LEU A 101 -25.61 -33.18 -2.88
N SER A 102 -25.94 -33.85 -1.78
CA SER A 102 -27.03 -33.46 -0.87
C SER A 102 -26.79 -32.06 -0.28
N ALA A 103 -27.86 -31.45 0.24
CA ALA A 103 -27.77 -30.14 0.88
C ALA A 103 -26.79 -30.15 2.07
N GLU A 104 -26.74 -31.25 2.81
CA GLU A 104 -25.84 -31.47 3.93
C GLU A 104 -24.37 -31.55 3.47
N GLN A 105 -24.11 -32.25 2.36
CA GLN A 105 -22.76 -32.33 1.78
C GLN A 105 -22.29 -30.99 1.22
N LEU A 106 -23.19 -30.21 0.59
CA LEU A 106 -22.88 -28.85 0.15
C LEU A 106 -22.62 -27.92 1.35
N ALA A 107 -23.41 -28.03 2.42
CA ALA A 107 -23.18 -27.26 3.65
C ALA A 107 -21.83 -27.60 4.30
N LEU A 108 -21.42 -28.86 4.27
CA LEU A 108 -20.10 -29.30 4.74
C LEU A 108 -18.96 -28.66 3.93
N VAL A 109 -19.04 -28.66 2.59
CA VAL A 109 -18.02 -28.03 1.73
C VAL A 109 -18.01 -26.51 1.93
N ARG A 110 -19.18 -25.89 2.10
CA ARG A 110 -19.32 -24.45 2.39
C ARG A 110 -18.64 -24.08 3.71
N ALA A 111 -18.91 -24.83 4.78
CA ALA A 111 -18.31 -24.61 6.09
C ALA A 111 -16.78 -24.77 6.06
N TRP A 112 -16.29 -25.73 5.27
CA TRP A 112 -14.86 -25.96 5.06
C TRP A 112 -14.16 -24.83 4.30
N ILE A 113 -14.79 -24.26 3.27
CA ILE A 113 -14.28 -23.06 2.57
C ILE A 113 -14.27 -21.85 3.52
N GLY A 114 -15.24 -21.82 4.44
CA GLY A 114 -15.48 -20.76 5.41
C GLY A 114 -16.50 -19.74 4.91
N GLU A 115 -17.18 -19.06 5.82
CA GLU A 115 -18.06 -17.92 5.52
C GLU A 115 -17.34 -16.60 5.85
N LYS A 116 -17.71 -15.49 5.20
CA LYS A 116 -17.16 -14.17 5.54
C LYS A 116 -17.45 -13.86 7.01
N PRO A 117 -16.49 -13.33 7.79
CA PRO A 117 -16.78 -12.85 9.13
C PRO A 117 -17.89 -11.80 9.07
N GLY A 118 -19.08 -12.14 9.56
CA GLY A 118 -20.25 -11.26 9.59
C GLY A 118 -21.54 -11.77 8.93
N SER A 119 -21.55 -12.93 8.24
CA SER A 119 -22.81 -13.49 7.73
C SER A 119 -23.45 -14.46 8.73
N GLY A 120 -24.27 -13.93 9.64
CA GLY A 120 -25.33 -14.73 10.25
C GLY A 120 -26.33 -15.13 9.16
N THR A 121 -26.54 -16.42 8.95
CA THR A 121 -27.50 -16.96 7.99
C THR A 121 -28.93 -16.85 8.53
N THR A 122 -29.85 -16.37 7.70
CA THR A 122 -31.29 -16.68 7.83
C THR A 122 -31.73 -17.49 6.61
N THR A 123 -32.46 -18.55 6.92
CA THR A 123 -33.02 -19.60 6.05
C THR A 123 -34.09 -19.11 5.07
N ALA A 124 -34.20 -19.90 3.99
CA ALA A 124 -35.36 -20.15 3.12
C ALA A 124 -35.85 -19.00 2.21
N ALA A 125 -35.85 -19.30 0.92
CA ALA A 125 -36.37 -18.48 -0.16
C ALA A 125 -37.87 -18.18 0.02
N THR A 126 -38.19 -16.90 0.05
CA THR A 126 -39.50 -16.34 -0.30
C THR A 126 -39.20 -15.09 -1.12
N GLU A 127 -40.00 -14.84 -2.16
CA GLU A 127 -40.00 -13.67 -3.08
C GLU A 127 -39.30 -12.39 -2.55
N PRO A 128 -38.56 -11.62 -3.39
CA PRO A 128 -37.79 -10.47 -2.94
C PRO A 128 -38.69 -9.38 -2.38
N SER A 129 -38.91 -9.43 -1.06
CA SER A 129 -39.38 -8.30 -0.29
C SER A 129 -38.37 -7.17 -0.50
N ALA A 130 -38.86 -6.00 -0.91
CA ALA A 130 -38.05 -4.81 -1.13
C ALA A 130 -37.05 -4.64 0.01
N VAL A 131 -35.75 -4.82 -0.29
CA VAL A 131 -34.68 -4.64 0.68
C VAL A 131 -34.77 -3.21 1.19
N LYS A 132 -35.23 -3.03 2.42
CA LYS A 132 -35.25 -1.72 3.07
C LYS A 132 -33.81 -1.33 3.34
N PHE A 133 -33.32 -0.33 2.61
CA PHE A 133 -32.04 0.29 2.89
C PHE A 133 -32.07 0.95 4.27
N VAL A 134 -31.02 0.74 5.07
CA VAL A 134 -30.84 1.39 6.38
C VAL A 134 -29.62 2.30 6.29
N ALA A 135 -29.87 3.61 6.27
CA ALA A 135 -28.82 4.61 6.27
C ALA A 135 -27.99 4.53 7.56
N ARG A 136 -26.67 4.65 7.42
CA ARG A 136 -25.77 4.78 8.59
C ARG A 136 -25.98 6.13 9.26
N PRO A 137 -25.89 6.20 10.59
CA PRO A 137 -25.79 7.49 11.27
C PRO A 137 -24.55 8.23 10.80
N ILE A 138 -24.65 9.55 10.72
CA ILE A 138 -23.49 10.43 10.56
C ILE A 138 -22.66 10.36 11.84
N ILE A 139 -21.34 10.32 11.67
CA ILE A 139 -20.37 10.41 12.75
C ILE A 139 -19.73 11.79 12.64
N ASP A 140 -20.20 12.72 13.45
CA ASP A 140 -19.62 14.05 13.56
C ASP A 140 -18.29 14.04 14.34
N ASP A 141 -17.60 15.19 14.32
CA ASP A 141 -16.31 15.32 14.98
C ASP A 141 -16.43 15.27 16.52
N GLU A 142 -17.58 15.67 17.09
CA GLU A 142 -17.84 15.54 18.53
C GLU A 142 -17.90 14.07 18.95
N VAL A 143 -18.51 13.20 18.15
CA VAL A 143 -18.51 11.75 18.39
C VAL A 143 -17.08 11.19 18.33
N VAL A 144 -16.27 11.61 17.35
CA VAL A 144 -14.85 11.21 17.26
C VAL A 144 -14.08 11.65 18.50
N LEU A 145 -14.23 12.91 18.93
CA LEU A 145 -13.55 13.44 20.12
C LEU A 145 -14.01 12.73 21.41
N LYS A 146 -15.30 12.39 21.54
CA LYS A 146 -15.80 11.60 22.68
C LYS A 146 -15.19 10.20 22.72
N LEU A 147 -15.04 9.53 21.57
CA LEU A 147 -14.37 8.23 21.49
C LEU A 147 -12.90 8.34 21.94
N ILE A 148 -12.18 9.34 21.44
CA ILE A 148 -10.78 9.60 21.81
C ILE A 148 -10.65 9.91 23.31
N HIS A 149 -11.51 10.77 23.85
CA HIS A 149 -11.52 11.12 25.28
C HIS A 149 -11.74 9.90 26.17
N ALA A 150 -12.75 9.08 25.85
CA ALA A 150 -13.06 7.87 26.60
C ALA A 150 -11.90 6.85 26.55
N ASP A 151 -11.25 6.71 25.40
CA ASP A 151 -10.08 5.87 25.23
C ASP A 151 -8.89 6.35 26.09
N LEU A 152 -8.59 7.66 26.07
CA LEU A 152 -7.50 8.23 26.88
C LEU A 152 -7.76 8.10 28.38
N LEU A 153 -9.01 8.24 28.83
CA LEU A 153 -9.38 8.03 30.23
C LEU A 153 -9.07 6.61 30.71
N ALA A 154 -9.23 5.61 29.84
CA ALA A 154 -8.93 4.21 30.14
C ALA A 154 -7.42 3.88 30.16
N LEU A 155 -6.58 4.79 29.66
CA LEU A 155 -5.13 4.61 29.55
C LEU A 155 -4.36 5.26 30.72
N PRO A 156 -3.16 4.74 31.06
CA PRO A 156 -2.28 5.36 32.04
C PRO A 156 -1.94 6.81 31.68
N ALA A 157 -2.08 7.73 32.63
CA ALA A 157 -1.86 9.16 32.39
C ALA A 157 -0.45 9.48 31.85
N ALA A 158 0.57 8.76 32.32
CA ALA A 158 1.95 8.94 31.87
C ALA A 158 2.19 8.55 30.40
N ASP A 159 1.34 7.69 29.84
CA ASP A 159 1.51 7.21 28.47
C ASP A 159 0.80 8.10 27.43
N ARG A 160 -0.21 8.88 27.85
CA ARG A 160 -1.15 9.58 26.96
C ARG A 160 -0.44 10.43 25.90
N VAL A 161 0.63 11.12 26.27
CA VAL A 161 1.42 11.97 25.37
C VAL A 161 1.95 11.24 24.12
N ASN A 162 2.09 9.91 24.19
CA ASN A 162 2.62 9.08 23.11
C ASN A 162 1.56 8.59 22.12
N TYR A 163 0.27 8.88 22.34
CA TYR A 163 -0.80 8.39 21.48
C TYR A 163 -1.25 9.41 20.45
N ARG A 164 -1.60 8.94 19.27
CA ARG A 164 -2.22 9.74 18.19
C ARG A 164 -3.34 8.95 17.55
N TYR A 165 -4.24 9.63 16.86
CA TYR A 165 -5.46 9.02 16.35
C TYR A 165 -5.62 9.18 14.84
N ILE A 166 -6.24 8.19 14.22
CA ILE A 166 -6.62 8.20 12.81
C ILE A 166 -8.11 7.94 12.70
N THR A 167 -8.81 8.78 11.95
CA THR A 167 -10.26 8.65 11.75
C THR A 167 -10.62 8.24 10.32
N TYR A 168 -11.69 7.46 10.22
CA TYR A 168 -12.33 7.03 8.97
C TYR A 168 -13.75 7.62 8.86
N ALA A 169 -14.14 8.52 9.76
CA ALA A 169 -15.48 9.08 9.83
C ALA A 169 -15.91 9.73 8.51
N ASN A 170 -15.00 10.44 7.84
CA ASN A 170 -15.29 11.09 6.55
C ASN A 170 -15.74 10.08 5.47
N LEU A 171 -15.10 8.91 5.40
CA LEU A 171 -15.47 7.85 4.46
C LEU A 171 -16.77 7.17 4.88
N TRP A 172 -16.95 6.93 6.18
CA TRP A 172 -18.19 6.40 6.73
C TRP A 172 -19.39 7.30 6.47
N ASN A 173 -19.17 8.61 6.43
CA ASN A 173 -20.20 9.63 6.21
C ASN A 173 -20.56 9.84 4.74
N GLU A 174 -19.88 9.20 3.78
CA GLU A 174 -20.21 9.37 2.36
C GLU A 174 -21.64 8.88 2.05
N ARG A 175 -22.35 9.64 1.23
CA ARG A 175 -23.74 9.38 0.84
C ARG A 175 -23.96 9.69 -0.63
N LEU A 176 -25.03 9.13 -1.19
CA LEU A 176 -25.59 9.55 -2.48
C LEU A 176 -26.58 10.71 -2.28
N PRO A 177 -26.93 11.44 -3.35
CA PRO A 177 -27.94 12.50 -3.29
C PRO A 177 -29.28 12.02 -2.73
N ASP A 178 -30.02 12.94 -2.09
CA ASP A 178 -31.38 12.70 -1.62
C ASP A 178 -32.28 12.20 -2.78
N GLY A 179 -33.13 11.22 -2.51
CA GLY A 179 -34.03 10.63 -3.52
C GLY A 179 -33.42 9.51 -4.38
N THR A 180 -32.16 9.14 -4.15
CA THR A 180 -31.54 7.98 -4.81
C THR A 180 -32.22 6.66 -4.42
N THR A 181 -32.31 5.70 -5.35
CA THR A 181 -33.00 4.42 -5.11
C THR A 181 -32.35 3.59 -3.99
N ALA A 182 -33.15 2.78 -3.29
CA ALA A 182 -32.63 1.91 -2.22
C ALA A 182 -31.58 0.89 -2.74
N ALA A 183 -31.71 0.45 -3.99
CA ALA A 183 -30.76 -0.45 -4.64
C ALA A 183 -29.40 0.23 -4.86
N ASP A 184 -29.42 1.45 -5.39
CA ASP A 184 -28.19 2.24 -5.61
C ASP A 184 -27.53 2.62 -4.29
N GLN A 185 -28.32 2.98 -3.27
CA GLN A 185 -27.80 3.25 -1.92
C GLN A 185 -27.14 2.00 -1.30
N THR A 186 -27.75 0.83 -1.47
CA THR A 186 -27.18 -0.44 -0.99
C THR A 186 -25.87 -0.77 -1.69
N LYS A 187 -25.83 -0.61 -3.02
CA LYS A 187 -24.62 -0.82 -3.83
C LYS A 187 -23.50 0.14 -3.39
N PHE A 188 -23.80 1.42 -3.29
CA PHE A 188 -22.84 2.44 -2.88
C PHE A 188 -22.32 2.24 -1.45
N GLN A 189 -23.20 1.84 -0.52
CA GLN A 189 -22.78 1.51 0.84
C GLN A 189 -21.80 0.34 0.87
N LYS A 190 -22.02 -0.69 0.06
CA LYS A 190 -21.07 -1.80 -0.11
C LYS A 190 -19.74 -1.33 -0.70
N GLU A 191 -19.76 -0.50 -1.73
CA GLU A 191 -18.54 0.06 -2.33
C GLU A 191 -17.75 0.91 -1.32
N THR A 192 -18.46 1.66 -0.47
CA THR A 192 -17.88 2.45 0.63
C THR A 192 -17.27 1.56 1.72
N ASP A 193 -17.87 0.40 2.02
CA ASP A 193 -17.29 -0.60 2.93
C ASP A 193 -16.00 -1.18 2.38
N ASP A 194 -16.01 -1.56 1.10
CA ASP A 194 -14.83 -2.09 0.42
C ASP A 194 -13.70 -1.03 0.40
N LEU A 195 -14.05 0.26 0.28
CA LEU A 195 -13.12 1.39 0.40
C LEU A 195 -12.60 1.59 1.83
N LEU A 196 -13.45 1.47 2.86
CA LEU A 196 -13.04 1.55 4.26
C LEU A 196 -12.00 0.47 4.59
N GLU A 197 -12.22 -0.78 4.18
CA GLU A 197 -11.21 -1.84 4.38
C GLU A 197 -9.93 -1.57 3.59
N SER A 198 -10.05 -1.13 2.33
CA SER A 198 -8.88 -0.76 1.51
C SER A 198 -8.07 0.37 2.18
N THR A 199 -8.75 1.34 2.79
CA THR A 199 -8.12 2.46 3.50
C THR A 199 -7.46 2.01 4.81
N ARG A 200 -8.03 1.03 5.52
CA ARG A 200 -7.38 0.42 6.69
C ARG A 200 -6.08 -0.29 6.32
N LEU A 201 -6.11 -1.09 5.24
CA LEU A 201 -4.94 -1.77 4.70
C LEU A 201 -3.89 -0.78 4.18
N GLY A 202 -4.31 0.26 3.44
CA GLY A 202 -3.43 1.32 2.96
C GLY A 202 -2.77 2.09 4.10
N PHE A 203 -3.54 2.42 5.15
CA PHE A 203 -3.03 3.11 6.33
C PHE A 203 -1.99 2.29 7.08
N VAL A 204 -2.29 1.03 7.42
CA VAL A 204 -1.33 0.18 8.15
C VAL A 204 -0.10 -0.13 7.31
N LYS A 205 -0.24 -0.30 5.98
CA LYS A 205 0.90 -0.42 5.05
C LYS A 205 1.77 0.83 5.08
N MET A 206 1.18 2.01 4.92
CA MET A 206 1.95 3.26 4.95
C MET A 206 2.63 3.51 6.29
N LEU A 207 1.94 3.30 7.42
CA LEU A 207 2.54 3.47 8.74
C LEU A 207 3.79 2.59 8.92
N ASN A 208 3.75 1.36 8.42
CA ASN A 208 4.89 0.44 8.48
C ASN A 208 5.96 0.70 7.41
N SER A 209 5.57 1.21 6.23
CA SER A 209 6.51 1.65 5.18
C SER A 209 7.25 2.95 5.53
N LEU A 210 6.80 3.67 6.56
CA LEU A 210 7.45 4.87 7.11
C LEU A 210 8.24 4.58 8.39
N SER A 211 8.43 3.30 8.74
CA SER A 211 9.03 2.86 9.99
C SER A 211 10.24 1.97 9.76
N TRP A 212 11.30 2.22 10.53
CA TRP A 212 12.48 1.34 10.61
C TRP A 212 12.34 0.24 11.67
N SER A 213 11.12 0.05 12.23
CA SER A 213 10.86 -1.00 13.21
C SER A 213 10.94 -2.38 12.56
N PRO A 214 11.60 -3.39 13.18
CA PRO A 214 11.57 -4.76 12.70
C PRO A 214 10.21 -5.45 12.96
N SER A 215 9.40 -4.90 13.87
CA SER A 215 8.08 -5.42 14.22
C SER A 215 6.99 -4.59 13.55
N MET A 216 5.94 -5.26 13.07
CA MET A 216 4.79 -4.57 12.48
C MET A 216 4.03 -3.79 13.55
N VAL A 217 3.80 -2.51 13.28
CA VAL A 217 2.93 -1.65 14.08
C VAL A 217 1.50 -1.91 13.64
N MET A 218 0.67 -2.38 14.58
CA MET A 218 -0.76 -2.62 14.36
C MET A 218 -1.57 -1.62 15.20
N PRO A 219 -2.08 -0.53 14.60
CA PRO A 219 -2.93 0.43 15.29
C PRO A 219 -4.18 -0.24 15.86
N GLN A 220 -4.65 0.24 17.00
CA GLN A 220 -5.79 -0.35 17.70
C GLN A 220 -7.08 0.41 17.42
N ALA A 221 -8.10 -0.27 16.90
CA ALA A 221 -9.45 0.27 16.83
C ALA A 221 -10.01 0.50 18.25
N ILE A 222 -10.55 1.70 18.50
CA ILE A 222 -11.10 2.08 19.81
C ILE A 222 -12.64 2.05 19.85
N ASP A 223 -13.26 1.70 18.73
CA ASP A 223 -14.71 1.58 18.59
C ASP A 223 -15.11 0.34 17.78
N LYS A 224 -16.35 -0.12 17.96
CA LYS A 224 -16.88 -1.34 17.33
C LYS A 224 -16.94 -1.29 15.80
N ASN A 225 -17.10 -0.10 15.22
CA ASN A 225 -17.19 0.10 13.78
C ASN A 225 -15.81 0.31 13.16
N ARG A 226 -14.74 0.34 13.98
CA ARG A 226 -13.36 0.55 13.55
C ARG A 226 -13.22 1.84 12.75
N LEU A 227 -13.75 2.93 13.28
CA LEU A 227 -13.73 4.26 12.68
C LEU A 227 -12.64 5.15 13.28
N VAL A 228 -12.17 4.86 14.49
CA VAL A 228 -11.05 5.57 15.10
C VAL A 228 -10.01 4.56 15.55
N TYR A 229 -8.75 4.80 15.15
CA TYR A 229 -7.60 3.98 15.50
C TYR A 229 -6.60 4.78 16.31
N ARG A 230 -6.14 4.19 17.43
CA ARG A 230 -5.02 4.69 18.22
C ARG A 230 -3.70 4.15 17.68
N ILE A 231 -2.74 5.04 17.49
CA ILE A 231 -1.32 4.77 17.24
C ILE A 231 -0.55 5.07 18.52
N ASP A 232 0.37 4.18 18.90
CA ASP A 232 1.41 4.49 19.88
C ASP A 232 2.70 4.86 19.13
N LEU A 233 3.13 6.12 19.26
CA LEU A 233 4.29 6.65 18.55
C LEU A 233 5.59 5.90 18.93
N ARG A 234 5.63 5.30 20.12
CA ARG A 234 6.76 4.47 20.58
C ARG A 234 6.91 3.17 19.81
N ASN A 235 5.95 2.79 18.98
CA ASN A 235 6.07 1.59 18.15
C ASN A 235 6.61 1.90 16.75
N VAL A 236 6.69 3.17 16.36
CA VAL A 236 7.14 3.61 15.04
C VAL A 236 8.56 4.14 15.16
N LEU A 237 9.53 3.60 14.43
CA LEU A 237 10.93 4.07 14.48
C LEU A 237 11.23 5.01 13.31
N CYS A 238 11.86 6.15 13.59
CA CYS A 238 12.43 7.00 12.56
C CYS A 238 13.79 6.44 12.08
N ALA A 239 14.42 7.15 11.13
CA ALA A 239 15.70 6.76 10.53
C ALA A 239 16.78 6.37 11.55
N GLU A 240 17.64 5.43 11.12
CA GLU A 240 18.76 4.83 11.86
C GLU A 240 18.37 3.90 13.03
N ARG A 241 17.10 3.55 13.20
CA ARG A 241 16.61 2.71 14.34
C ARG A 241 16.94 3.32 15.72
N ARG A 242 17.27 4.61 15.77
CA ARG A 242 17.78 5.27 16.99
C ARG A 242 16.68 5.90 17.84
N TYR A 243 15.60 6.37 17.21
CA TYR A 243 14.53 7.07 17.90
C TYR A 243 13.16 6.61 17.42
N HIS A 244 12.20 6.68 18.33
CA HIS A 244 10.80 6.50 18.01
C HIS A 244 10.21 7.79 17.45
N TRP A 245 9.09 7.68 16.74
CA TRP A 245 8.27 8.85 16.49
C TRP A 245 7.91 9.52 17.82
N SER A 246 7.82 10.84 17.76
CA SER A 246 7.46 11.72 18.87
C SER A 246 6.44 12.75 18.36
N SER A 247 6.03 13.69 19.21
CA SER A 247 5.23 14.84 18.78
C SER A 247 5.83 15.53 17.57
N LYS A 248 7.17 15.62 17.45
CA LYS A 248 7.83 16.27 16.31
C LYS A 248 7.42 15.68 14.96
N GLN A 249 7.44 14.35 14.80
CA GLN A 249 7.06 13.72 13.54
C GLN A 249 5.57 13.89 13.26
N TRP A 250 4.74 13.83 14.30
CA TRP A 250 3.31 14.07 14.17
C TRP A 250 3.00 15.52 13.79
N ASP A 251 3.66 16.49 14.41
CA ASP A 251 3.46 17.91 14.13
C ASP A 251 3.97 18.26 12.72
N MET A 252 5.02 17.61 12.22
CA MET A 252 5.46 17.71 10.81
C MET A 252 4.38 17.24 9.82
N LEU A 253 3.64 16.20 10.17
CA LEU A 253 2.48 15.71 9.42
C LEU A 253 1.33 16.72 9.51
N CYS A 254 0.93 17.11 10.73
CA CYS A 254 -0.18 18.03 10.98
C CYS A 254 0.04 19.43 10.39
N ALA A 255 1.29 19.89 10.27
CA ALA A 255 1.63 21.15 9.61
C ALA A 255 1.19 21.21 8.14
N ARG A 256 0.89 20.06 7.51
CA ARG A 256 0.39 19.95 6.14
C ARG A 256 -1.05 19.43 6.05
N TYR A 257 -1.71 19.20 7.18
CA TYR A 257 -3.07 18.68 7.21
C TYR A 257 -4.09 19.79 6.94
N PRO A 258 -4.84 19.75 5.82
CA PRO A 258 -5.68 20.88 5.42
C PRO A 258 -7.04 20.90 6.12
N TYR A 259 -7.39 19.83 6.85
CA TYR A 259 -8.71 19.65 7.46
C TYR A 259 -8.68 19.84 8.99
N GLY A 260 -7.62 20.46 9.52
CA GLY A 260 -7.50 20.75 10.95
C GLY A 260 -8.54 21.78 11.39
N ARG A 261 -9.40 21.39 12.34
CA ARG A 261 -10.44 22.23 12.91
C ARG A 261 -10.48 22.07 14.42
N LYS A 262 -10.80 23.15 15.11
CA LYS A 262 -11.24 23.17 16.51
C LYS A 262 -12.77 23.16 16.53
N ILE A 263 -13.35 22.18 17.21
CA ILE A 263 -14.82 22.00 17.27
C ILE A 263 -15.43 22.76 18.44
N GLY A 264 -14.66 23.04 19.49
CA GLY A 264 -15.10 23.83 20.64
C GLY A 264 -15.87 23.02 21.69
N VAL A 265 -15.76 21.69 21.67
CA VAL A 265 -16.37 20.82 22.68
C VAL A 265 -15.48 20.67 23.91
N LYS A 266 -16.09 20.52 25.10
CA LYS A 266 -15.37 20.51 26.38
C LYS A 266 -14.21 19.51 26.44
N GLN A 267 -14.37 18.34 25.82
CA GLN A 267 -13.37 17.27 25.81
C GLN A 267 -12.13 17.62 24.98
N GLU A 268 -12.24 18.52 24.02
CA GLU A 268 -11.18 18.82 23.04
C GLU A 268 -9.94 19.42 23.71
N ASP A 269 -10.12 20.40 24.60
CA ASP A 269 -9.00 21.03 25.31
C ASP A 269 -8.28 20.02 26.24
N GLU A 270 -9.01 19.11 26.88
CA GLU A 270 -8.42 18.03 27.70
C GLU A 270 -7.61 17.05 26.85
N ILE A 271 -8.12 16.66 25.68
CA ILE A 271 -7.43 15.77 24.74
C ILE A 271 -6.11 16.43 24.28
N VAL A 272 -6.17 17.68 23.82
CA VAL A 272 -5.01 18.45 23.36
C VAL A 272 -3.97 18.54 24.48
N GLN A 273 -4.39 18.81 25.72
CA GLN A 273 -3.51 18.85 26.88
C GLN A 273 -2.85 17.50 27.17
N TRP A 274 -3.60 16.39 27.15
CA TRP A 274 -3.05 15.06 27.45
C TRP A 274 -2.11 14.53 26.38
N LEU A 275 -2.37 14.85 25.11
CA LEU A 275 -1.58 14.38 23.98
C LEU A 275 -0.41 15.31 23.64
N GLY A 276 -0.47 16.57 24.09
CA GLY A 276 0.55 17.59 23.85
C GLY A 276 0.67 17.96 22.37
N THR A 277 -0.46 18.02 21.65
CA THR A 277 -0.52 18.43 20.23
C THR A 277 -1.87 19.08 19.94
N GLU A 278 -1.89 20.08 19.07
CA GLU A 278 -3.11 20.81 18.67
C GLU A 278 -4.05 19.93 17.84
N LEU A 279 -3.50 19.07 16.98
CA LEU A 279 -4.26 18.19 16.08
C LEU A 279 -4.01 16.72 16.41
N PRO A 280 -4.75 16.13 17.36
CA PRO A 280 -4.50 14.78 17.83
C PRO A 280 -4.98 13.68 16.88
N CYS A 281 -5.81 14.04 15.90
CA CYS A 281 -6.43 13.12 14.96
C CYS A 281 -6.36 13.63 13.52
N VAL A 282 -6.02 12.76 12.57
CA VAL A 282 -6.09 13.06 11.14
C VAL A 282 -6.86 11.98 10.39
N ARG A 283 -7.39 12.32 9.21
CA ARG A 283 -8.10 11.36 8.36
C ARG A 283 -7.16 10.33 7.74
N ALA A 284 -7.63 9.08 7.68
CA ALA A 284 -6.86 7.95 7.15
C ALA A 284 -6.57 8.07 5.64
N ASP A 285 -7.56 8.50 4.85
CA ASP A 285 -7.42 8.65 3.40
C ASP A 285 -6.38 9.71 3.04
N TRP A 286 -6.43 10.86 3.71
CA TRP A 286 -5.42 11.90 3.58
C TRP A 286 -4.05 11.42 4.07
N PHE A 287 -3.96 10.71 5.21
CA PHE A 287 -2.68 10.19 5.70
C PHE A 287 -2.02 9.30 4.64
N VAL A 288 -2.76 8.34 4.09
CA VAL A 288 -2.25 7.43 3.04
C VAL A 288 -1.82 8.20 1.80
N PHE A 289 -2.67 9.12 1.34
CA PHE A 289 -2.35 10.00 0.22
C PHE A 289 -1.06 10.79 0.53
N ALA A 290 -1.09 11.68 1.51
CA ALA A 290 -0.04 12.64 1.81
C ALA A 290 1.31 11.99 2.12
N THR A 291 1.33 10.88 2.87
CA THR A 291 2.58 10.26 3.33
C THR A 291 3.18 9.27 2.34
N SER A 292 2.45 8.88 1.30
CA SER A 292 2.98 8.03 0.23
C SER A 292 3.81 8.81 -0.78
N ARG A 293 3.93 10.13 -0.66
CA ARG A 293 4.69 10.96 -1.60
C ARG A 293 5.49 12.08 -0.92
N PRO A 294 6.46 12.70 -1.62
CA PRO A 294 7.25 13.79 -1.07
C PRO A 294 6.38 15.04 -0.78
N PRO A 295 6.82 15.91 0.15
CA PRO A 295 8.00 15.74 1.00
C PRO A 295 7.78 14.78 2.17
N LEU A 296 6.52 14.51 2.56
CA LEU A 296 6.22 13.74 3.78
C LEU A 296 6.78 12.32 3.76
N TYR A 297 6.75 11.64 2.60
CA TYR A 297 7.37 10.32 2.46
C TYR A 297 8.86 10.35 2.83
N HIS A 298 9.61 11.31 2.28
CA HIS A 298 11.05 11.46 2.56
C HIS A 298 11.31 11.84 4.00
N ASP A 299 10.56 12.83 4.50
CA ASP A 299 10.76 13.43 5.81
C ASP A 299 10.43 12.44 6.95
N LEU A 300 9.33 11.70 6.83
CA LEU A 300 8.87 10.77 7.87
C LEU A 300 9.69 9.48 7.89
N LEU A 301 10.06 8.95 6.72
CA LEU A 301 10.96 7.79 6.63
C LEU A 301 12.41 8.19 6.98
N GLY A 302 12.74 9.48 6.88
CA GLY A 302 14.06 10.04 7.15
C GLY A 302 15.08 9.65 6.08
N LEU A 303 14.68 9.72 4.81
CA LEU A 303 15.58 9.47 3.69
C LEU A 303 16.67 10.56 3.61
N PRO A 304 17.91 10.23 3.21
CA PRO A 304 18.97 11.20 3.00
C PRO A 304 18.73 12.10 1.77
N GLY A 305 19.43 13.23 1.70
CA GLY A 305 19.35 14.16 0.56
C GLY A 305 18.37 15.33 0.72
N SER A 306 17.97 15.68 1.95
CA SER A 306 17.08 16.83 2.22
C SER A 306 17.71 18.19 1.95
N ASP A 307 19.03 18.27 1.84
CA ASP A 307 19.77 19.48 1.46
C ASP A 307 19.91 19.66 -0.05
N GLY A 308 19.37 18.73 -0.85
CA GLY A 308 19.40 18.77 -2.31
C GLY A 308 20.79 18.60 -2.91
N LYS A 309 21.76 18.09 -2.15
CA LYS A 309 23.12 17.86 -2.63
C LYS A 309 23.31 16.45 -3.20
N PRO A 310 24.35 16.27 -4.05
CA PRO A 310 24.78 14.95 -4.52
C PRO A 310 25.11 13.97 -3.38
N GLY A 311 25.01 12.67 -3.66
CA GLY A 311 25.39 11.59 -2.74
C GLY A 311 24.31 11.12 -1.75
N ALA A 312 23.02 11.34 -2.04
CA ALA A 312 21.93 10.80 -1.21
C ALA A 312 21.86 9.27 -1.27
N ASP A 313 22.17 8.68 -2.43
CA ASP A 313 22.32 7.23 -2.59
C ASP A 313 23.45 6.66 -1.72
N TYR A 314 24.64 7.27 -1.75
CA TYR A 314 25.75 6.87 -0.90
C TYR A 314 25.41 6.99 0.60
N ALA A 315 24.74 8.07 1.00
CA ALA A 315 24.27 8.23 2.38
C ALA A 315 23.26 7.14 2.79
N LEU A 316 22.40 6.69 1.87
CA LEU A 316 21.48 5.57 2.10
C LEU A 316 22.25 4.25 2.19
N GLU A 317 23.27 4.05 1.37
CA GLU A 317 24.14 2.87 1.42
C GLU A 317 24.86 2.78 2.78
N GLN A 318 25.37 3.90 3.31
CA GLN A 318 25.93 3.95 4.67
C GLN A 318 24.88 3.61 5.75
N LEU A 319 23.65 4.13 5.60
CA LEU A 319 22.54 3.83 6.51
C LEU A 319 22.19 2.33 6.54
N LEU A 320 22.29 1.67 5.40
CA LEU A 320 22.02 0.24 5.24
C LEU A 320 23.23 -0.65 5.57
N GLY A 321 24.41 -0.06 5.78
CA GLY A 321 25.65 -0.77 6.04
C GLY A 321 26.17 -1.55 4.83
N ILE A 322 25.96 -1.01 3.62
CA ILE A 322 26.40 -1.61 2.36
C ILE A 322 27.48 -0.76 1.68
N ASP A 323 28.45 -1.43 1.06
CA ASP A 323 29.49 -0.80 0.26
C ASP A 323 29.29 -1.20 -1.21
N VAL A 324 28.44 -0.46 -1.92
CA VAL A 324 28.10 -0.72 -3.33
C VAL A 324 29.35 -0.64 -4.20
N ARG A 325 30.20 0.36 -3.95
CA ARG A 325 31.47 0.54 -4.66
C ARG A 325 32.34 -0.71 -4.53
N LYS A 326 32.56 -1.20 -3.31
CA LYS A 326 33.35 -2.40 -3.06
C LYS A 326 32.74 -3.64 -3.73
N ASN A 327 31.43 -3.83 -3.62
CA ASN A 327 30.75 -4.96 -4.25
C ASN A 327 30.95 -4.97 -5.78
N ILE A 328 30.90 -3.79 -6.43
CA ILE A 328 31.16 -3.67 -7.88
C ILE A 328 32.62 -3.99 -8.20
N LEU A 329 33.57 -3.41 -7.48
CA LEU A 329 35.01 -3.57 -7.77
C LEU A 329 35.50 -5.00 -7.51
N GLU A 330 34.93 -5.70 -6.53
CA GLU A 330 35.31 -7.06 -6.16
C GLU A 330 34.46 -8.14 -6.84
N GLY A 331 33.36 -7.76 -7.52
CA GLY A 331 32.41 -8.73 -8.10
C GLY A 331 31.74 -9.62 -7.05
N MET A 332 31.58 -9.13 -5.81
CA MET A 332 31.02 -9.89 -4.69
C MET A 332 29.71 -9.29 -4.18
N HIS A 333 28.79 -10.14 -3.73
CA HIS A 333 27.48 -9.73 -3.20
C HIS A 333 26.69 -8.82 -4.16
N ILE A 334 26.90 -8.99 -5.46
CA ILE A 334 26.30 -8.20 -6.55
C ILE A 334 25.70 -9.13 -7.60
N ALA A 335 24.62 -8.68 -8.23
CA ALA A 335 24.04 -9.32 -9.40
C ALA A 335 23.43 -8.26 -10.32
N ARG A 336 23.82 -8.25 -11.60
CA ARG A 336 23.31 -7.33 -12.61
C ARG A 336 22.49 -8.03 -13.68
N ALA A 337 21.52 -7.30 -14.22
CA ALA A 337 20.83 -7.62 -15.45
C ALA A 337 20.64 -6.37 -16.29
N GLY A 338 21.15 -6.39 -17.53
CA GLY A 338 20.90 -5.36 -18.52
C GLY A 338 19.66 -5.67 -19.35
N ILE A 339 18.80 -4.66 -19.46
CA ILE A 339 17.51 -4.71 -20.14
C ILE A 339 17.60 -3.80 -21.36
N ARG A 340 17.24 -4.32 -22.53
CA ARG A 340 17.28 -3.56 -23.79
C ARG A 340 16.11 -2.57 -23.90
N ASP A 341 16.25 -1.64 -24.83
CA ASP A 341 15.29 -0.60 -25.17
C ASP A 341 13.83 -1.05 -25.10
N LYS A 342 13.02 -0.25 -24.38
CA LYS A 342 11.56 -0.40 -24.25
C LYS A 342 11.10 -1.71 -23.60
N GLN A 343 11.99 -2.53 -23.03
CA GLN A 343 11.63 -3.80 -22.37
C GLN A 343 11.56 -3.70 -20.83
N SER A 344 12.01 -2.58 -20.25
CA SER A 344 11.96 -2.35 -18.81
C SER A 344 10.54 -2.09 -18.29
N GLY A 345 9.67 -1.48 -19.11
CA GLY A 345 8.31 -1.06 -18.76
C GLY A 345 8.19 0.44 -18.49
N VAL A 346 9.28 1.09 -18.04
CA VAL A 346 9.30 2.52 -17.66
C VAL A 346 10.33 3.37 -18.41
N SER A 347 11.44 2.78 -18.88
CA SER A 347 12.47 3.49 -19.66
C SER A 347 12.34 3.23 -21.17
N GLN A 348 12.67 4.24 -21.98
CA GLN A 348 12.72 4.11 -23.45
C GLN A 348 14.01 3.47 -23.95
N HIS A 349 15.08 3.57 -23.17
CA HIS A 349 16.43 3.17 -23.52
C HIS A 349 16.88 1.94 -22.73
N ASN A 350 18.15 1.57 -22.86
CA ASN A 350 18.76 0.57 -22.01
C ASN A 350 18.49 0.90 -20.53
N ARG A 351 18.35 -0.14 -19.71
CA ARG A 351 18.27 -0.03 -18.24
C ARG A 351 19.11 -1.13 -17.63
N LEU A 352 19.94 -0.80 -16.65
CA LEU A 352 20.66 -1.79 -15.85
C LEU A 352 19.96 -1.88 -14.50
N ILE A 353 19.69 -3.10 -14.02
CA ILE A 353 19.31 -3.32 -12.63
C ILE A 353 20.45 -4.05 -11.92
N GLU A 354 20.72 -3.63 -10.69
CA GLU A 354 21.85 -4.08 -9.88
C GLU A 354 21.34 -4.40 -8.47
N ARG A 355 21.44 -5.67 -8.10
CA ARG A 355 21.12 -6.16 -6.76
C ARG A 355 22.38 -6.23 -5.95
N HIS A 356 22.28 -5.80 -4.70
CA HIS A 356 23.26 -6.07 -3.67
C HIS A 356 22.62 -6.83 -2.51
N GLU A 357 23.34 -7.85 -2.02
CA GLU A 357 22.90 -8.64 -0.88
C GLU A 357 23.12 -7.89 0.44
N LEU A 358 22.11 -7.93 1.32
CA LEU A 358 22.21 -7.47 2.70
C LEU A 358 22.03 -8.64 3.66
N ALA A 359 22.51 -8.48 4.89
CA ALA A 359 22.41 -9.50 5.94
C ALA A 359 20.95 -9.98 6.18
N GLY A 360 20.78 -11.27 6.50
CA GLY A 360 19.47 -11.84 6.83
C GLY A 360 18.51 -11.94 5.64
N GLY A 361 19.03 -12.01 4.42
CA GLY A 361 18.25 -12.10 3.18
C GLY A 361 17.50 -10.82 2.84
N ALA A 362 17.95 -9.67 3.37
CA ALA A 362 17.52 -8.36 2.90
C ALA A 362 18.22 -8.01 1.59
N TYR A 363 17.73 -6.99 0.90
CA TYR A 363 18.26 -6.59 -0.40
C TYR A 363 18.27 -5.07 -0.59
N TYR A 364 19.16 -4.64 -1.47
CA TYR A 364 19.24 -3.30 -2.04
C TYR A 364 19.31 -3.44 -3.56
N TRP A 365 18.37 -2.85 -4.27
CA TRP A 365 18.34 -2.78 -5.72
C TRP A 365 18.56 -1.36 -6.17
N LYS A 366 19.44 -1.16 -7.15
CA LYS A 366 19.69 0.11 -7.83
C LYS A 366 19.48 -0.08 -9.32
N SER A 367 18.72 0.82 -9.95
CA SER A 367 18.68 0.91 -11.40
C SER A 367 19.59 2.02 -11.89
N TYR A 368 20.09 1.84 -13.11
CA TYR A 368 20.71 2.89 -13.90
C TYR A 368 19.86 3.06 -15.15
N ASP A 369 19.31 4.25 -15.31
CA ASP A 369 18.45 4.63 -16.42
C ASP A 369 19.21 5.57 -17.36
N PHE A 370 19.01 5.40 -18.67
CA PHE A 370 19.86 6.02 -19.70
C PHE A 370 19.06 7.00 -20.57
N GLY A 371 19.73 8.07 -21.02
CA GLY A 371 19.15 9.05 -21.94
C GLY A 371 19.17 8.62 -23.41
N ASP A 372 20.00 7.63 -23.75
CA ASP A 372 20.06 6.96 -25.04
C ASP A 372 20.62 5.53 -24.87
N SER A 373 20.73 4.78 -25.97
CA SER A 373 21.26 3.40 -25.97
C SER A 373 22.52 3.26 -26.84
N VAL A 374 23.18 4.37 -27.14
CA VAL A 374 24.36 4.46 -28.00
C VAL A 374 25.55 5.00 -27.20
N GLY A 375 26.76 5.04 -27.79
CA GLY A 375 27.95 5.51 -27.09
C GLY A 375 28.12 4.84 -25.71
N THR A 376 28.37 5.65 -24.68
CA THR A 376 28.50 5.24 -23.28
C THR A 376 27.21 4.68 -22.66
N GLY A 377 26.04 4.86 -23.29
CA GLY A 377 24.76 4.25 -22.92
C GLY A 377 24.52 2.85 -23.52
N ASN A 378 25.40 2.37 -24.40
CA ASN A 378 25.33 1.02 -24.94
C ASN A 378 25.92 0.00 -23.95
N LEU A 379 25.05 -0.63 -23.15
CA LEU A 379 25.45 -1.58 -22.11
C LEU A 379 26.16 -2.84 -22.64
N VAL A 380 26.03 -3.19 -23.92
CA VAL A 380 26.81 -4.29 -24.50
C VAL A 380 28.28 -3.89 -24.68
N LEU A 381 28.55 -2.62 -24.96
CA LEU A 381 29.89 -2.07 -25.12
C LEU A 381 30.47 -1.57 -23.80
N HIS A 382 29.63 -1.09 -22.88
CA HIS A 382 30.03 -0.46 -21.63
C HIS A 382 29.34 -1.11 -20.41
N PRO A 383 29.64 -2.38 -20.06
CA PRO A 383 28.91 -3.10 -19.01
C PRO A 383 29.48 -2.96 -17.58
N LEU A 384 30.69 -2.42 -17.39
CA LEU A 384 31.47 -2.67 -16.16
C LEU A 384 31.06 -1.81 -14.97
N GLY A 385 30.49 -0.62 -15.18
CA GLY A 385 30.05 0.24 -14.08
C GLY A 385 29.90 1.69 -14.51
N PRO A 386 29.36 2.55 -13.64
CA PRO A 386 29.17 3.95 -13.97
C PRO A 386 30.52 4.67 -14.08
N ALA A 387 30.64 5.64 -14.99
CA ALA A 387 31.89 6.33 -15.29
C ALA A 387 32.47 7.12 -14.09
N ASN A 388 31.61 7.53 -13.16
CA ASN A 388 31.98 8.17 -11.89
C ASN A 388 32.35 7.18 -10.79
N LEU A 389 32.40 5.86 -11.05
CA LEU A 389 32.83 4.87 -10.08
C LEU A 389 34.30 5.09 -9.70
N GLU A 390 34.52 5.54 -8.47
CA GLU A 390 35.86 5.69 -7.94
C GLU A 390 36.56 4.33 -7.77
N GLY A 391 37.85 4.27 -8.11
CA GLY A 391 38.65 3.05 -8.00
C GLY A 391 38.54 2.07 -9.17
N LEU A 392 37.71 2.37 -10.18
CA LEU A 392 37.71 1.58 -11.42
C LEU A 392 39.09 1.67 -12.11
N PRO A 393 39.74 0.54 -12.44
CA PRO A 393 41.04 0.52 -13.11
C PRO A 393 41.02 1.26 -14.45
N ASP A 394 42.12 1.92 -14.81
CA ASP A 394 42.17 2.71 -16.06
C ASP A 394 41.94 1.87 -17.32
N ASN A 395 42.40 0.62 -17.33
CA ASN A 395 42.15 -0.33 -18.41
C ASN A 395 40.71 -0.88 -18.45
N GLN A 396 39.86 -0.52 -17.48
CA GLN A 396 38.43 -0.84 -17.46
C GLN A 396 37.56 0.38 -17.77
N ARG A 397 38.11 1.61 -17.72
CA ARG A 397 37.35 2.85 -17.93
C ARG A 397 36.71 2.96 -19.31
N GLU A 398 37.31 2.36 -20.35
CA GLU A 398 36.72 2.35 -21.69
C GLU A 398 35.40 1.55 -21.75
N PHE A 399 35.14 0.67 -20.78
CA PHE A 399 33.93 -0.15 -20.67
C PHE A 399 32.97 0.39 -19.58
N ALA A 400 33.18 1.60 -19.08
CA ALA A 400 32.30 2.27 -18.14
C ALA A 400 31.16 3.00 -18.85
N PHE A 401 29.99 3.07 -18.23
CA PHE A 401 28.77 3.66 -18.78
C PHE A 401 28.41 5.01 -18.15
N GLU A 402 27.66 5.83 -18.87
CA GLU A 402 27.07 7.06 -18.34
C GLU A 402 25.56 6.91 -18.25
N HIS A 403 24.98 7.19 -17.09
CA HIS A 403 23.55 7.09 -16.84
C HIS A 403 22.96 8.46 -16.51
N ALA A 404 21.64 8.60 -16.63
CA ALA A 404 20.89 9.82 -16.36
C ALA A 404 20.34 9.90 -14.92
N GLY A 405 20.24 8.76 -14.25
CA GLY A 405 19.70 8.64 -12.90
C GLY A 405 19.32 7.21 -12.59
N GLY A 406 18.45 7.03 -11.59
CA GLY A 406 18.02 5.70 -11.19
C GLY A 406 16.97 5.69 -10.07
N GLU A 407 16.41 4.51 -9.87
CA GLU A 407 15.57 4.15 -8.75
C GLU A 407 16.34 3.20 -7.82
N ILE A 408 16.16 3.40 -6.52
CA ILE A 408 16.69 2.54 -5.48
C ILE A 408 15.50 1.95 -4.71
N ILE A 409 15.51 0.62 -4.56
CA ILE A 409 14.51 -0.14 -3.78
C ILE A 409 15.25 -0.97 -2.74
N PHE A 410 14.91 -0.79 -1.46
CA PHE A 410 15.62 -1.46 -0.38
C PHE A 410 14.67 -2.09 0.64
N SER A 411 15.13 -3.15 1.29
CA SER A 411 14.39 -3.80 2.37
C SER A 411 14.37 -2.95 3.64
N LEU A 412 13.18 -2.66 4.16
CA LEU A 412 12.99 -2.18 5.53
C LEU A 412 13.12 -3.34 6.53
N PRO A 413 13.43 -3.07 7.81
CA PRO A 413 13.63 -4.12 8.82
C PRO A 413 12.39 -5.02 9.06
N ASN A 414 11.18 -4.50 8.87
CA ASN A 414 9.93 -5.27 8.94
C ASN A 414 9.67 -6.13 7.67
N GLY A 415 10.51 -6.02 6.64
CA GLY A 415 10.39 -6.77 5.38
C GLY A 415 9.61 -6.05 4.28
N LEU A 416 9.04 -4.86 4.55
CA LEU A 416 8.50 -3.99 3.51
C LEU A 416 9.65 -3.33 2.71
N GLN A 417 9.29 -2.52 1.71
CA GLN A 417 10.24 -1.83 0.86
C GLN A 417 10.24 -0.31 1.13
N GLY A 418 11.42 0.30 1.03
CA GLY A 418 11.61 1.74 0.90
C GLY A 418 12.13 2.08 -0.50
N TYR A 419 11.89 3.32 -0.94
CA TYR A 419 12.14 3.78 -2.30
C TYR A 419 12.86 5.13 -2.31
N LEU A 420 13.82 5.29 -3.22
CA LEU A 420 14.54 6.54 -3.44
C LEU A 420 14.79 6.74 -4.94
N LEU A 421 14.51 7.95 -5.45
CA LEU A 421 14.89 8.35 -6.80
C LEU A 421 16.08 9.29 -6.73
N VAL A 422 17.06 9.10 -7.61
CA VAL A 422 18.27 9.92 -7.68
C VAL A 422 18.65 10.27 -9.12
N THR A 423 19.32 11.41 -9.30
CA THR A 423 20.03 11.72 -10.56
C THR A 423 21.37 10.97 -10.62
N SER A 424 22.13 11.14 -11.71
CA SER A 424 23.39 10.42 -11.91
C SER A 424 24.52 10.76 -10.92
N ASP A 425 24.45 11.92 -10.27
CA ASP A 425 25.37 12.30 -9.20
C ASP A 425 24.88 11.90 -7.79
N GLY A 426 23.76 11.17 -7.71
CA GLY A 426 23.18 10.76 -6.44
C GLY A 426 22.31 11.82 -5.77
N THR A 427 22.04 12.97 -6.39
CA THR A 427 21.09 13.96 -5.85
C THR A 427 19.68 13.37 -5.82
N ARG A 428 19.02 13.41 -4.65
CA ARG A 428 17.63 12.94 -4.47
C ARG A 428 16.65 13.80 -5.26
N ILE A 429 15.68 13.15 -5.92
CA ILE A 429 14.58 13.80 -6.63
C ILE A 429 13.22 13.27 -6.17
N ASP A 430 12.21 14.12 -6.26
CA ASP A 430 10.82 13.76 -5.94
C ASP A 430 10.17 13.01 -7.11
N ASP A 431 10.53 13.42 -8.33
CA ASP A 431 9.90 13.04 -9.59
C ASP A 431 10.95 12.53 -10.58
N GLY A 432 10.75 11.35 -11.13
CA GLY A 432 11.53 10.84 -12.26
C GLY A 432 11.36 11.73 -13.50
N PRO A 433 12.43 12.16 -14.20
CA PRO A 433 12.28 12.99 -15.38
C PRO A 433 11.57 12.22 -16.50
N SER A 434 10.42 12.72 -16.96
CA SER A 434 9.55 12.05 -17.95
C SER A 434 10.21 11.77 -19.32
N LYS A 435 11.29 12.50 -19.64
CA LYS A 435 12.13 12.25 -20.82
C LYS A 435 12.96 10.97 -20.70
N ILE A 436 13.19 10.47 -19.50
CA ILE A 436 14.03 9.30 -19.20
C ILE A 436 13.14 8.12 -18.80
N VAL A 437 12.25 8.34 -17.83
CA VAL A 437 11.33 7.34 -17.30
C VAL A 437 9.92 7.89 -17.21
N PHE A 438 8.94 7.10 -17.61
CA PHE A 438 7.53 7.47 -17.51
C PHE A 438 6.68 6.22 -17.28
N ASP A 439 5.58 6.44 -16.59
CA ASP A 439 4.65 5.38 -16.23
C ASP A 439 3.64 5.17 -17.36
N ARG A 440 3.91 4.15 -18.19
CA ARG A 440 3.10 3.81 -19.37
C ARG A 440 1.70 3.31 -19.05
N GLU A 441 1.51 2.79 -17.84
CA GLU A 441 0.27 2.15 -17.40
C GLU A 441 -0.62 3.12 -16.62
N ASN A 442 -0.18 4.38 -16.43
CA ASN A 442 -0.82 5.34 -15.53
C ASN A 442 -1.09 4.71 -14.14
N SER A 443 -0.09 3.96 -13.68
CA SER A 443 0.07 3.40 -12.35
C SER A 443 0.12 4.45 -11.24
N ALA A 444 0.49 5.69 -11.55
CA ALA A 444 0.59 6.81 -10.64
C ALA A 444 -0.72 7.60 -10.53
N ASP A 445 -0.79 8.49 -9.55
CA ASP A 445 -1.84 9.50 -9.39
C ASP A 445 -1.70 10.69 -10.36
N VAL A 446 -0.52 10.86 -10.97
CA VAL A 446 -0.25 11.86 -12.01
C VAL A 446 0.19 11.17 -13.30
N GLU A 447 -0.48 11.50 -14.41
CA GLU A 447 -0.25 10.86 -15.71
C GLU A 447 1.21 11.01 -16.18
N ASN A 448 1.81 9.90 -16.66
CA ASN A 448 3.20 9.83 -17.15
C ASN A 448 4.30 10.27 -16.17
N GLN A 449 3.98 10.47 -14.88
CA GLN A 449 4.94 10.93 -13.88
C GLN A 449 5.23 9.82 -12.86
N ILE A 450 6.51 9.53 -12.65
CA ILE A 450 6.95 8.65 -11.56
C ILE A 450 7.26 9.53 -10.36
N THR A 451 6.44 9.45 -9.31
CA THR A 451 6.65 10.15 -8.04
C THR A 451 7.19 9.16 -7.01
N ASN A 452 8.31 9.51 -6.36
CA ASN A 452 8.93 8.63 -5.36
C ASN A 452 7.93 8.26 -4.25
N GLY A 453 7.92 7.00 -3.82
CA GLY A 453 6.89 6.48 -2.91
C GLY A 453 5.68 5.97 -3.69
N VAL A 454 4.68 6.81 -3.98
CA VAL A 454 3.36 6.36 -4.45
C VAL A 454 3.43 5.56 -5.76
N SER A 455 4.21 6.02 -6.74
CA SER A 455 4.39 5.29 -8.01
C SER A 455 5.19 4.00 -7.79
N CYS A 456 6.25 4.05 -6.97
CA CYS A 456 7.08 2.89 -6.68
C CYS A 456 6.31 1.81 -5.92
N ILE A 457 5.54 2.18 -4.91
CA ILE A 457 4.65 1.28 -4.14
C ILE A 457 3.64 0.61 -5.06
N ALA A 458 3.08 1.35 -6.03
CA ALA A 458 2.14 0.82 -7.01
C ALA A 458 2.81 -0.18 -7.98
N CYS A 459 3.92 0.22 -8.62
CA CYS A 459 4.65 -0.62 -9.57
C CYS A 459 5.27 -1.87 -8.90
N HIS A 460 5.57 -1.80 -7.61
CA HIS A 460 6.12 -2.90 -6.81
C HIS A 460 5.10 -3.47 -5.83
N SER A 461 3.81 -3.43 -6.20
CA SER A 461 2.69 -3.98 -5.43
C SER A 461 2.89 -5.46 -5.03
N GLY A 462 3.50 -6.24 -5.92
CA GLY A 462 3.87 -7.63 -5.70
C GLY A 462 5.34 -7.85 -5.32
N GLY A 463 6.11 -6.82 -5.00
CA GLY A 463 7.56 -6.89 -4.73
C GLY A 463 8.43 -6.50 -5.92
N ILE A 464 9.68 -6.99 -5.96
CA ILE A 464 10.60 -6.70 -7.08
C ILE A 464 10.03 -7.23 -8.40
N ASN A 465 10.11 -6.43 -9.45
CA ASN A 465 9.65 -6.79 -10.79
C ASN A 465 10.73 -7.60 -11.50
N LEU A 466 10.37 -8.82 -11.89
CA LEU A 466 11.33 -9.79 -12.42
C LEU A 466 11.80 -9.39 -13.82
N LYS A 467 13.11 -9.22 -13.96
CA LYS A 467 13.77 -8.97 -15.25
C LYS A 467 15.01 -9.86 -15.37
N LEU A 468 15.20 -10.41 -16.57
CA LEU A 468 16.34 -11.25 -16.89
C LEU A 468 17.34 -10.47 -17.73
N ASP A 469 18.61 -10.86 -17.63
CA ASP A 469 19.69 -10.26 -18.39
C ASP A 469 19.59 -10.56 -19.89
N GLN A 470 19.91 -9.55 -20.70
CA GLN A 470 19.89 -9.59 -22.16
C GLN A 470 21.18 -9.06 -22.79
N ILE A 471 22.20 -8.74 -21.98
CA ILE A 471 23.43 -8.08 -22.44
C ILE A 471 24.69 -8.92 -22.24
N ARG A 472 24.74 -9.80 -21.24
CA ARG A 472 25.92 -10.60 -20.85
C ARG A 472 26.56 -11.30 -22.04
N ASP A 473 25.76 -12.03 -22.82
CA ASP A 473 26.25 -12.80 -23.98
C ASP A 473 26.89 -11.93 -25.06
N GLY A 474 26.38 -10.70 -25.23
CA GLY A 474 26.96 -9.73 -26.14
C GLY A 474 28.24 -9.14 -25.56
N ALA A 475 28.18 -8.70 -24.31
CA ALA A 475 29.28 -8.05 -23.62
C ALA A 475 30.52 -8.96 -23.50
N LEU A 476 30.35 -10.27 -23.22
CA LEU A 476 31.45 -11.25 -23.16
C LEU A 476 32.23 -11.41 -24.47
N LYS A 477 31.62 -11.06 -25.62
CA LYS A 477 32.28 -11.08 -26.93
C LYS A 477 33.10 -9.82 -27.20
N ILE A 478 32.75 -8.72 -26.52
CA ILE A 478 33.38 -7.40 -26.70
C ILE A 478 34.53 -7.21 -25.71
N VAL A 479 34.33 -7.55 -24.44
CA VAL A 479 35.36 -7.32 -23.41
C VAL A 479 36.61 -8.21 -23.64
N PRO A 480 37.82 -7.69 -23.35
CA PRO A 480 39.05 -8.47 -23.37
C PRO A 480 38.95 -9.73 -22.53
N ARG A 481 39.69 -10.79 -22.91
CA ARG A 481 39.69 -12.07 -22.18
C ARG A 481 39.96 -11.91 -20.69
N GLY A 482 40.86 -10.99 -20.31
CA GLY A 482 41.22 -10.73 -18.91
C GLY A 482 40.13 -10.05 -18.08
N LEU A 483 39.04 -9.56 -18.68
CA LEU A 483 37.90 -8.92 -18.00
C LEU A 483 36.63 -9.76 -18.02
N ARG A 484 36.68 -10.97 -18.60
CA ARG A 484 35.50 -11.83 -18.70
C ARG A 484 35.04 -12.33 -17.34
N ASP A 485 35.98 -12.76 -16.50
CA ASP A 485 35.67 -13.26 -15.16
C ASP A 485 35.02 -12.16 -14.29
N ASP A 486 35.55 -10.92 -14.37
CA ASP A 486 34.96 -9.75 -13.72
C ASP A 486 33.52 -9.49 -14.20
N LEU A 487 33.29 -9.57 -15.52
CA LEU A 487 31.97 -9.40 -16.10
C LEU A 487 31.00 -10.51 -15.67
N GLU A 488 31.44 -11.77 -15.61
CA GLU A 488 30.60 -12.89 -15.18
C GLU A 488 30.27 -12.85 -13.68
N ALA A 489 31.19 -12.32 -12.86
CA ALA A 489 30.94 -12.06 -11.44
C ALA A 489 29.86 -10.99 -11.24
N LEU A 490 29.83 -9.96 -12.10
CA LEU A 490 28.82 -8.91 -12.08
C LEU A 490 27.47 -9.37 -12.67
N PHE A 491 27.48 -10.17 -13.73
CA PHE A 491 26.30 -10.63 -14.45
C PHE A 491 26.09 -12.14 -14.27
N PRO A 492 25.39 -12.58 -13.21
CA PRO A 492 25.15 -14.00 -12.99
C PRO A 492 24.29 -14.61 -14.11
N ALA A 493 24.20 -15.94 -14.13
CA ALA A 493 23.32 -16.62 -15.07
C ALA A 493 21.85 -16.30 -14.76
N ASN A 494 21.00 -16.30 -15.79
CA ASN A 494 19.60 -15.90 -15.65
C ASN A 494 18.80 -16.74 -14.66
N ASP A 495 19.15 -18.02 -14.48
CA ASP A 495 18.54 -18.89 -13.47
C ASP A 495 18.89 -18.48 -12.04
N ALA A 496 20.12 -18.01 -11.81
CA ALA A 496 20.54 -17.48 -10.52
C ALA A 496 19.88 -16.12 -10.24
N MET A 497 19.81 -15.25 -11.24
CA MET A 497 19.12 -13.96 -11.17
C MET A 497 17.62 -14.13 -10.87
N ASP A 498 16.94 -15.07 -11.53
CA ASP A 498 15.54 -15.39 -11.26
C ASP A 498 15.33 -15.86 -9.82
N ARG A 499 16.15 -16.81 -9.33
CA ARG A 499 16.07 -17.29 -7.93
C ARG A 499 16.22 -16.16 -6.91
N MET A 500 17.15 -15.23 -7.12
CA MET A 500 17.35 -14.08 -6.24
C MET A 500 16.12 -13.16 -6.23
N GLN A 501 15.58 -12.82 -7.40
CA GLN A 501 14.40 -11.97 -7.51
C GLN A 501 13.15 -12.63 -6.90
N GLN A 502 12.96 -13.93 -7.09
CA GLN A 502 11.86 -14.69 -6.49
C GLN A 502 11.95 -14.70 -4.95
N ALA A 503 13.16 -14.85 -4.40
CA ALA A 503 13.36 -14.79 -2.94
C ALA A 503 13.05 -13.39 -2.38
N ASP A 504 13.52 -12.33 -3.06
CA ASP A 504 13.25 -10.95 -2.68
C ASP A 504 11.74 -10.61 -2.75
N LYS A 505 11.06 -11.10 -3.79
CA LYS A 505 9.60 -11.03 -3.97
C LYS A 505 8.88 -11.74 -2.83
N ALA A 506 9.25 -12.99 -2.54
CA ALA A 506 8.62 -13.78 -1.47
C ALA A 506 8.78 -13.12 -0.09
N ARG A 507 9.93 -12.51 0.19
CA ARG A 507 10.17 -11.75 1.43
C ARG A 507 9.19 -10.60 1.60
N PHE A 508 9.05 -9.77 0.55
CA PHE A 508 8.13 -8.63 0.58
C PHE A 508 6.68 -9.08 0.75
N MET A 509 6.26 -10.11 0.00
CA MET A 509 4.91 -10.66 0.06
C MET A 509 4.59 -11.27 1.44
N ALA A 510 5.57 -11.88 2.09
CA ALA A 510 5.41 -12.35 3.47
C ALA A 510 5.24 -11.20 4.46
N ALA A 511 5.84 -10.03 4.22
CA ALA A 511 5.66 -8.84 5.04
C ALA A 511 4.26 -8.23 4.83
N THR A 512 3.79 -8.08 3.59
CA THR A 512 2.44 -7.55 3.30
C THR A 512 1.34 -8.48 3.82
N ALA A 513 1.53 -9.81 3.76
CA ALA A 513 0.59 -10.77 4.32
C ALA A 513 0.41 -10.61 5.84
N LYS A 514 1.45 -10.23 6.60
CA LYS A 514 1.35 -9.94 8.05
C LYS A 514 0.45 -8.73 8.35
N LEU A 515 0.24 -7.85 7.38
CA LEU A 515 -0.67 -6.71 7.47
C LEU A 515 -2.11 -7.06 7.07
N GLY A 516 -2.39 -8.33 6.73
CA GLY A 516 -3.68 -8.76 6.18
C GLY A 516 -3.84 -8.49 4.68
N ILE A 517 -2.77 -8.10 3.99
CA ILE A 517 -2.74 -7.96 2.53
C ILE A 517 -2.33 -9.31 1.95
N VAL A 518 -3.28 -10.27 2.02
CA VAL A 518 -3.06 -11.69 1.68
C VAL A 518 -3.21 -11.98 0.19
N ASP A 519 -4.08 -11.24 -0.50
CA ASP A 519 -4.22 -11.30 -1.94
C ASP A 519 -3.32 -10.23 -2.57
N GLY A 520 -2.01 -10.39 -2.41
CA GLY A 520 -1.05 -9.50 -3.07
C GLY A 520 -1.24 -9.61 -4.57
N CYS A 521 -2.11 -8.76 -5.10
CA CYS A 521 -2.30 -8.60 -6.52
C CYS A 521 -0.99 -8.04 -7.04
N ASP A 522 -0.34 -8.82 -7.90
CA ASP A 522 0.87 -8.45 -8.62
C ASP A 522 0.59 -7.40 -9.70
N GLN A 523 -0.64 -6.91 -9.77
CA GLN A 523 -1.08 -5.85 -10.65
C GLN A 523 -1.19 -4.55 -9.86
N THR A 524 -0.57 -3.53 -10.42
CA THR A 524 -0.65 -2.13 -10.01
C THR A 524 -2.06 -1.68 -9.61
N GLN A 525 -3.09 -2.13 -10.33
CA GLN A 525 -4.47 -1.66 -10.16
C GLN A 525 -5.11 -2.05 -8.83
N CYS A 526 -4.63 -3.11 -8.18
CA CYS A 526 -5.14 -3.58 -6.90
C CYS A 526 -4.38 -3.00 -5.70
N GLU A 527 -3.30 -2.27 -5.92
CA GLU A 527 -2.46 -1.80 -4.83
C GLU A 527 -3.24 -0.81 -3.94
N VAL A 528 -3.28 -1.10 -2.64
CA VAL A 528 -4.19 -0.43 -1.69
C VAL A 528 -3.82 1.03 -1.44
N VAL A 529 -2.53 1.38 -1.39
CA VAL A 529 -2.07 2.77 -1.21
C VAL A 529 -2.44 3.62 -2.43
N ARG A 530 -2.25 3.07 -3.63
CA ARG A 530 -2.66 3.68 -4.90
C ARG A 530 -4.17 3.85 -4.95
N LYS A 531 -4.95 2.81 -4.66
CA LYS A 531 -6.42 2.85 -4.69
C LYS A 531 -6.95 3.98 -3.80
N VAL A 532 -6.43 4.10 -2.58
CA VAL A 532 -6.81 5.16 -1.63
C VAL A 532 -6.33 6.53 -2.14
N SER A 533 -5.12 6.62 -2.68
CA SER A 533 -4.58 7.88 -3.20
C SER A 533 -5.38 8.41 -4.39
N LEU A 534 -5.74 7.56 -5.35
CA LEU A 534 -6.58 7.92 -6.48
C LEU A 534 -7.97 8.37 -6.01
N ARG A 535 -8.58 7.60 -5.10
CA ARG A 535 -9.88 7.97 -4.52
C ARG A 535 -9.82 9.32 -3.83
N PHE A 536 -8.74 9.63 -3.10
CA PHE A 536 -8.54 10.95 -2.51
C PHE A 536 -8.41 12.04 -3.58
N ALA A 537 -7.63 11.81 -4.64
CA ALA A 537 -7.37 12.79 -5.70
C ALA A 537 -8.59 13.13 -6.58
N GLU A 538 -9.62 12.27 -6.60
CA GLU A 538 -10.86 12.52 -7.34
C GLU A 538 -11.50 13.88 -7.00
N LYS A 539 -12.25 14.41 -7.97
CA LYS A 539 -13.06 15.62 -7.81
C LYS A 539 -14.02 15.47 -6.62
N VAL A 540 -14.30 16.59 -5.98
CA VAL A 540 -15.15 16.64 -4.79
C VAL A 540 -16.56 17.04 -5.20
N THR A 541 -17.53 16.18 -4.92
CA THR A 541 -18.96 16.47 -5.12
C THR A 541 -19.53 17.14 -3.87
N PHE A 542 -20.75 17.65 -3.98
CA PHE A 542 -21.49 18.23 -2.86
C PHE A 542 -21.63 17.25 -1.67
N GLU A 543 -22.02 16.01 -1.93
CA GLU A 543 -22.21 14.99 -0.89
C GLU A 543 -20.89 14.61 -0.23
N ARG A 544 -19.82 14.53 -1.02
CA ARG A 544 -18.48 14.24 -0.50
C ARG A 544 -17.98 15.39 0.37
N ALA A 545 -18.19 16.64 -0.03
CA ALA A 545 -17.83 17.80 0.77
C ALA A 545 -18.56 17.81 2.13
N ALA A 546 -19.86 17.46 2.16
CA ALA A 546 -20.61 17.31 3.40
C ALA A 546 -20.00 16.23 4.31
N ALA A 547 -19.70 15.06 3.74
CA ALA A 547 -19.08 13.94 4.47
C ALA A 547 -17.70 14.29 5.03
N GLU A 548 -16.90 15.04 4.28
CA GLU A 548 -15.56 15.52 4.69
C GLU A 548 -15.58 16.62 5.76
N LEU A 549 -16.70 17.33 5.90
CA LEU A 549 -16.97 18.26 7.00
C LEU A 549 -17.71 17.60 8.18
N SER A 550 -18.00 16.30 8.08
CA SER A 550 -18.73 15.51 9.07
C SER A 550 -20.15 16.03 9.34
N VAL A 551 -20.83 16.57 8.33
CA VAL A 551 -22.18 17.14 8.42
C VAL A 551 -23.20 16.44 7.50
N GLY A 552 -24.48 16.49 7.89
CA GLY A 552 -25.57 15.95 7.07
C GLY A 552 -25.84 16.79 5.82
N LEU A 553 -26.40 16.18 4.77
CA LEU A 553 -26.68 16.88 3.50
C LEU A 553 -27.66 18.06 3.66
N ALA A 554 -28.62 17.95 4.58
CA ALA A 554 -29.57 19.02 4.87
C ALA A 554 -28.85 20.25 5.46
N ASP A 555 -28.11 20.06 6.55
CA ASP A 555 -27.37 21.13 7.24
C ASP A 555 -26.30 21.73 6.32
N PHE A 556 -25.59 20.87 5.56
CA PHE A 556 -24.60 21.34 4.60
C PHE A 556 -25.21 22.21 3.51
N ARG A 557 -26.44 21.91 3.07
CA ARG A 557 -27.15 22.70 2.06
C ARG A 557 -27.55 24.08 2.56
N GLU A 558 -27.92 24.19 3.83
CA GLU A 558 -28.28 25.45 4.49
C GLU A 558 -27.06 26.36 4.68
N ALA A 559 -25.86 25.80 4.79
CA ALA A 559 -24.61 26.55 4.91
C ALA A 559 -24.24 27.43 3.70
N PHE A 560 -24.82 27.19 2.52
CA PHE A 560 -24.44 27.91 1.30
C PHE A 560 -25.30 29.17 1.06
N GLY A 561 -24.82 30.29 1.59
CA GLY A 561 -25.33 31.64 1.34
C GLY A 561 -24.33 32.56 0.63
N GLY A 562 -24.78 33.73 0.17
CA GLY A 562 -23.90 34.82 -0.30
C GLY A 562 -22.82 34.40 -1.30
N LYS A 563 -21.54 34.58 -0.90
CA LYS A 563 -20.34 34.32 -1.72
C LYS A 563 -20.09 32.83 -2.00
N LEU A 564 -20.67 31.91 -1.21
CA LEU A 564 -20.48 30.47 -1.36
C LEU A 564 -21.41 29.83 -2.40
N LYS A 565 -22.42 30.56 -2.91
CA LYS A 565 -23.35 30.04 -3.93
C LYS A 565 -22.67 29.48 -5.18
N GLY A 566 -21.60 30.14 -5.64
CA GLY A 566 -20.83 29.68 -6.79
C GLY A 566 -20.11 28.34 -6.53
N LEU A 567 -19.51 28.20 -5.34
CA LEU A 567 -18.87 26.96 -4.93
C LEU A 567 -19.87 25.80 -4.80
N ARG A 568 -21.08 26.08 -4.29
CA ARG A 568 -22.15 25.08 -4.24
C ARG A 568 -22.47 24.51 -5.62
N ALA A 569 -22.72 25.37 -6.60
CA ALA A 569 -23.05 24.95 -7.95
C ALA A 569 -21.92 24.09 -8.55
N GLN A 570 -20.66 24.49 -8.36
CA GLN A 570 -19.51 23.72 -8.82
C GLN A 570 -19.40 22.35 -8.14
N LEU A 571 -19.72 22.25 -6.85
CA LEU A 571 -19.74 20.98 -6.11
C LEU A 571 -20.89 20.07 -6.58
N GLU A 572 -22.08 20.62 -6.81
CA GLU A 572 -23.25 19.88 -7.33
C GLU A 572 -23.00 19.38 -8.77
N GLU A 573 -22.25 20.14 -9.58
CA GLU A 573 -21.80 19.74 -10.93
C GLU A 573 -20.61 18.77 -10.93
N GLY A 574 -20.00 18.49 -9.76
CA GLY A 574 -18.78 17.68 -9.66
C GLY A 574 -17.56 18.30 -10.35
N ALA A 575 -17.52 19.62 -10.45
CA ALA A 575 -16.50 20.40 -11.17
C ALA A 575 -15.29 20.78 -10.31
N VAL A 576 -15.35 20.59 -8.98
CA VAL A 576 -14.29 21.01 -8.06
C VAL A 576 -13.18 19.96 -7.96
N SER A 577 -11.95 20.33 -8.34
CA SER A 577 -10.78 19.47 -8.15
C SER A 577 -10.43 19.31 -6.68
N ARG A 578 -9.73 18.24 -6.29
CA ARG A 578 -9.24 18.05 -4.92
C ARG A 578 -8.41 19.25 -4.43
N ALA A 579 -7.53 19.77 -5.27
CA ALA A 579 -6.68 20.92 -4.93
C ALA A 579 -7.50 22.19 -4.68
N GLU A 580 -8.50 22.46 -5.53
CA GLU A 580 -9.41 23.60 -5.34
C GLU A 580 -10.24 23.42 -4.06
N PHE A 581 -10.76 22.22 -3.80
CA PHE A 581 -11.52 21.96 -2.58
C PHE A 581 -10.68 22.17 -1.32
N ILE A 582 -9.42 21.71 -1.29
CA ILE A 582 -8.49 21.94 -0.18
C ILE A 582 -8.31 23.45 0.06
N ASN A 583 -8.11 24.24 -0.99
CA ASN A 583 -7.98 25.70 -0.87
C ASN A 583 -9.27 26.37 -0.36
N ARG A 584 -10.44 25.85 -0.78
CA ARG A 584 -11.76 26.36 -0.38
C ARG A 584 -12.22 25.86 0.99
N PHE A 585 -11.64 24.79 1.53
CA PHE A 585 -12.06 24.20 2.80
C PHE A 585 -11.98 25.21 3.95
N ARG A 586 -10.85 25.94 4.06
CA ARG A 586 -10.70 27.03 5.04
C ARG A 586 -11.75 28.12 4.87
N GLN A 587 -12.12 28.45 3.64
CA GLN A 587 -13.17 29.43 3.35
C GLN A 587 -14.54 28.92 3.84
N LEU A 588 -14.87 27.65 3.58
CA LEU A 588 -16.12 27.03 4.03
C LEU A 588 -16.25 27.07 5.55
N VAL A 589 -15.18 26.74 6.28
CA VAL A 589 -15.15 26.77 7.74
C VAL A 589 -15.19 28.21 8.26
N GLY A 590 -14.40 29.12 7.69
CA GLY A 590 -14.35 30.52 8.15
C GLY A 590 -15.63 31.33 7.88
N ASP A 591 -16.36 31.00 6.82
CA ASP A 591 -17.64 31.64 6.48
C ASP A 591 -18.84 30.99 7.22
N ASN A 592 -18.66 29.87 7.93
CA ASN A 592 -19.72 29.20 8.70
C ASN A 592 -19.23 28.66 10.07
N PRO A 593 -19.57 29.33 11.19
CA PRO A 593 -19.11 28.94 12.52
C PRO A 593 -19.65 27.57 12.97
N ASP A 594 -20.73 27.07 12.40
CA ASP A 594 -21.27 25.73 12.71
C ASP A 594 -20.33 24.60 12.25
N PHE A 595 -19.35 24.91 11.41
CA PHE A 595 -18.30 23.99 10.98
C PHE A 595 -17.06 24.06 11.89
N GLY A 596 -17.11 24.77 13.00
CA GLY A 596 -15.97 24.98 13.90
C GLY A 596 -15.03 26.06 13.42
N GLU A 597 -13.85 26.13 14.03
CA GLU A 597 -12.81 27.10 13.71
C GLU A 597 -11.61 26.38 13.08
N MET A 598 -10.93 26.99 12.11
CA MET A 598 -9.72 26.38 11.55
C MET A 598 -8.60 26.37 12.59
N SER A 599 -7.87 25.26 12.68
CA SER A 599 -6.65 25.19 13.50
C SER A 599 -5.55 26.08 12.90
N ASP A 600 -4.61 26.53 13.73
CA ASP A 600 -3.44 27.28 13.27
C ASP A 600 -2.42 26.36 12.57
N CYS A 601 -2.51 25.05 12.81
CA CYS A 601 -1.84 24.01 12.03
C CYS A 601 -2.40 23.91 10.60
N GLY A 602 -1.53 23.67 9.60
CA GLY A 602 -1.97 23.51 8.19
C GLY A 602 -2.15 24.82 7.41
N THR A 603 -1.51 25.91 7.84
CA THR A 603 -1.55 27.23 7.19
C THR A 603 -0.63 27.38 5.98
N ALA A 604 0.35 26.49 5.82
CA ALA A 604 1.09 26.37 4.57
C ALA A 604 0.11 25.88 3.50
N LEU A 605 -0.09 26.70 2.45
CA LEU A 605 -0.81 26.34 1.22
C LEU A 605 -0.52 24.88 0.85
N GLY A 606 -1.56 24.16 0.43
CA GLY A 606 -1.59 22.71 0.24
C GLY A 606 -0.52 22.17 -0.73
N PHE A 607 -0.74 20.96 -1.26
CA PHE A 607 0.17 20.22 -2.15
C PHE A 607 0.56 20.92 -3.49
N ALA A 608 0.46 22.24 -3.60
CA ALA A 608 1.00 23.02 -4.70
C ALA A 608 2.52 22.82 -4.78
N LYS A 609 2.97 22.10 -5.81
CA LYS A 609 4.32 22.24 -6.34
C LYS A 609 4.59 23.75 -6.55
N PRO A 610 5.80 24.26 -6.23
CA PRO A 610 6.22 25.54 -6.75
C PRO A 610 6.04 25.51 -8.28
N GLU A 611 5.44 26.55 -8.85
CA GLU A 611 5.39 26.71 -10.31
C GLU A 611 6.80 26.50 -10.87
N ALA A 612 6.92 25.64 -11.89
CA ALA A 612 8.19 25.44 -12.58
C ALA A 612 8.75 26.80 -12.98
N PRO A 613 10.06 27.08 -12.77
CA PRO A 613 10.64 28.36 -13.12
C PRO A 613 10.32 28.64 -14.58
N ALA A 614 9.64 29.76 -14.83
CA ALA A 614 9.26 30.19 -16.17
C ALA A 614 10.47 30.04 -17.09
N SER A 615 10.29 29.24 -18.15
CA SER A 615 11.22 29.15 -19.26
C SER A 615 11.61 30.57 -19.64
N LYS A 616 12.86 30.96 -19.34
CA LYS A 616 13.42 32.20 -19.86
C LYS A 616 13.48 32.02 -21.36
N THR A 617 12.44 32.50 -22.04
CA THR A 617 12.48 32.79 -23.46
C THR A 617 13.67 33.72 -23.68
N THR A 618 14.73 33.15 -24.24
CA THR A 618 15.88 33.86 -24.78
C THR A 618 15.35 34.92 -25.74
N THR A 619 15.36 36.16 -25.27
CA THR A 619 15.13 37.33 -26.10
C THR A 619 16.35 37.45 -27.00
N THR A 620 16.15 37.15 -28.27
CA THR A 620 17.10 37.39 -29.35
C THR A 620 17.43 38.88 -29.37
N ALA A 621 18.66 39.22 -29.03
CA ALA A 621 19.21 40.55 -29.23
C ALA A 621 19.31 40.83 -30.74
N ALA A 622 18.61 41.87 -31.19
CA ALA A 622 18.80 42.44 -32.51
C ALA A 622 20.17 43.13 -32.61
N PRO A 623 20.86 43.09 -33.76
CA PRO A 623 22.13 43.79 -33.93
C PRO A 623 21.88 45.23 -34.40
N ARG A 624 22.70 46.17 -33.93
CA ARG A 624 23.04 47.44 -34.61
C ARG A 624 24.07 48.26 -33.81
N PRO A 625 24.84 49.16 -34.46
CA PRO A 625 25.25 49.22 -35.86
C PRO A 625 26.69 48.71 -36.09
#